data_AF-A0A2N5Z0A3-F1
#
_entry.id   AF-A0A2N5Z0A3-F1
#
_cell.length_a   1.000
_cell.length_b   1.000
_cell.length_c   1.000
_cell.angle_alpha   90.00
_cell.angle_beta   90.00
_cell.angle_gamma   90.00
#
_symmetry.space_group_name_H-M   'P 1'
#
loop_
_entity.id
_entity.type
_entity.pdbx_description
1 polymer ?
#
loop_
_entity_poly.entity_id
_entity_poly.type
_entity_poly.pdbx_seq_one_letter_code
_entity_poly.pdbx_strand_id
1 'polypeptide(L)' 'MSPAAIIKKAKSVGLDIIGICDHNSTLNAQLTYELGKQEGLYVLLGAEVTSKEDVHSLCFMPTIEKL' A
#
# COMPACT_ATOMS: atom_id res chain seq x y z
N MET A 1 -10.39 2.05 4.61
CA MET A 1 -9.87 1.94 5.99
C MET A 1 -8.69 2.89 6.13
N SER A 2 -8.38 3.42 7.31
CA SER A 2 -7.16 4.22 7.48
C SER A 2 -5.91 3.34 7.40
N PRO A 3 -4.73 3.88 7.04
CA PRO A 3 -3.46 3.17 7.04
C PRO A 3 -3.20 2.35 8.32
N ALA A 4 -3.35 2.97 9.49
CA ALA A 4 -3.16 2.29 10.79
C ALA A 4 -4.12 1.09 10.99
N ALA A 5 -5.37 1.22 10.56
CA ALA A 5 -6.33 0.12 10.66
C ALA A 5 -5.97 -1.04 9.73
N ILE A 6 -5.43 -0.75 8.54
CA ILE A 6 -4.94 -1.77 7.58
C ILE A 6 -3.78 -2.55 8.20
N ILE A 7 -2.77 -1.85 8.74
CA ILE A 7 -1.60 -2.50 9.38
C ILE A 7 -2.04 -3.38 10.55
N LYS A 8 -2.87 -2.85 11.45
CA LYS A 8 -3.39 -3.62 12.60
C LYS A 8 -4.13 -4.87 12.15
N LYS A 9 -4.97 -4.76 11.12
CA LYS A 9 -5.72 -5.90 10.60
C LYS A 9 -4.80 -6.95 9.98
N ALA A 10 -3.84 -6.55 9.14
CA ALA A 10 -2.87 -7.45 8.51
C ALA A 10 -2.06 -8.23 9.55
N LYS A 11 -1.56 -7.55 10.59
CA LYS A 11 -0.87 -8.19 11.71
C LYS A 11 -1.77 -9.17 12.47
N SER A 12 -3.03 -8.79 12.74
CA SER A 12 -3.97 -9.64 13.48
C SER A 12 -4.29 -10.97 12.80
N VAL A 13 -4.12 -11.04 11.47
CA VAL A 13 -4.34 -12.27 10.68
C VAL A 13 -3.04 -12.95 10.28
N GLY A 14 -1.89 -12.48 10.78
CA GLY A 14 -0.59 -13.11 10.58
C GLY A 14 0.00 -12.94 9.18
N LEU A 15 -0.30 -11.84 8.48
CA LEU A 15 0.36 -11.54 7.20
C LEU A 15 1.77 -10.98 7.42
N ASP A 16 2.70 -11.40 6.58
CA ASP A 16 4.08 -10.90 6.54
C ASP A 16 4.27 -9.76 5.54
N ILE A 17 3.43 -9.72 4.51
CA ILE A 17 3.47 -8.76 3.40
C ILE A 17 2.07 -8.30 3.00
N ILE A 18 1.92 -7.02 2.69
CA ILE A 18 0.74 -6.44 2.04
C ILE A 18 1.14 -5.48 0.92
N GLY A 19 0.23 -5.20 -0.01
CA GLY A 19 0.36 -4.10 -0.98
C GLY A 19 -0.75 -3.08 -0.77
N ILE A 20 -0.38 -1.79 -0.75
CA ILE A 20 -1.35 -0.69 -0.67
C ILE A 20 -1.51 -0.07 -2.06
N CYS A 21 -2.75 -0.02 -2.55
CA CYS A 21 -3.07 0.41 -3.91
C CYS A 21 -4.34 1.26 -3.90
N ASP A 22 -4.25 2.51 -3.44
CA ASP A 22 -5.38 3.44 -3.52
C ASP A 22 -5.65 3.82 -4.99
N HIS A 23 -6.91 4.11 -5.33
CA HIS A 23 -7.30 4.47 -6.69
C HIS A 23 -6.63 5.78 -7.14
N ASN A 24 -5.82 5.68 -8.19
CA ASN A 24 -5.12 6.78 -8.87
C ASN A 24 -4.35 7.72 -7.93
N SER A 25 -3.87 7.20 -6.80
CA SER A 25 -3.21 8.00 -5.76
C SER A 25 -2.21 7.16 -4.98
N THR A 26 -1.09 7.78 -4.61
CA THR A 26 -0.07 7.22 -3.71
C THR A 26 -0.01 7.94 -2.36
N LEU A 27 -0.95 8.86 -2.08
CA LEU A 27 -0.89 9.75 -0.90
C LEU A 27 -0.74 9.00 0.44
N ASN A 28 -1.40 7.85 0.58
CA ASN A 28 -1.31 7.04 1.79
C ASN A 28 -0.19 6.00 1.76
N ALA A 29 0.47 5.78 0.62
CA ALA A 29 1.41 4.69 0.46
C ALA A 29 2.64 4.86 1.36
N GLN A 30 3.23 6.06 1.41
CA GLN A 30 4.36 6.35 2.28
C GLN A 30 4.00 6.16 3.77
N LEU A 31 2.89 6.76 4.23
CA LEU A 31 2.45 6.61 5.63
C LEU A 31 2.18 5.14 5.98
N THR A 32 1.53 4.38 5.08
CA THR A 32 1.26 2.96 5.29
C THR A 32 2.55 2.15 5.39
N TYR A 33 3.53 2.43 4.55
CA TYR A 33 4.85 1.80 4.59
C TYR A 33 5.58 2.08 5.91
N GLU A 34 5.59 3.33 6.37
CA GLU A 34 6.23 3.72 7.62
C GLU A 34 5.58 3.02 8.83
N LEU A 35 4.25 2.96 8.88
CA LEU A 35 3.50 2.24 9.92
C LEU A 35 3.74 0.74 9.86
N GLY A 36 3.77 0.14 8.66
CA GLY A 36 4.07 -1.28 8.50
C GLY A 36 5.47 -1.63 8.98
N LYS A 37 6.46 -0.80 8.63
CA LYS A 37 7.85 -0.95 9.09
C LYS A 37 7.96 -0.93 10.61
N GLN A 38 7.25 -0.04 11.29
CA GLN A 38 7.22 0.02 12.76
C GLN A 38 6.67 -1.26 13.39
N GLU A 39 5.71 -1.92 12.74
CA GLU A 39 5.05 -3.14 13.21
C GLU A 39 5.69 -4.44 12.67
N GLY A 40 6.81 -4.33 11.95
CA GLY A 40 7.47 -5.47 11.31
C GLY A 40 6.62 -6.16 10.24
N LEU A 41 5.79 -5.40 9.52
CA LEU A 41 5.04 -5.83 8.34
C LEU A 41 5.67 -5.21 7.09
N TYR A 42 5.96 -6.03 6.07
CA TYR A 42 6.46 -5.50 4.80
C TYR A 42 5.31 -4.95 3.96
N VAL A 43 5.45 -3.72 3.48
CA VAL A 43 4.43 -3.04 2.67
C VAL A 43 5.00 -2.73 1.30
N LEU A 44 4.38 -3.29 0.25
CA LEU A 44 4.61 -2.87 -1.13
C LEU A 44 3.91 -1.53 -1.36
N LEU A 45 4.68 -0.55 -1.82
CA LEU A 45 4.23 0.77 -2.21
C LEU A 45 3.55 0.68 -3.58
N GLY A 46 2.35 1.20 -3.74
CA GLY A 46 1.68 1.19 -5.03
C GLY A 46 0.44 2.07 -5.13
N ALA A 47 -0.20 1.96 -6.29
CA ALA A 47 -1.49 2.57 -6.62
C ALA A 47 -2.25 1.66 -7.58
N GLU A 48 -3.57 1.75 -7.54
CA GLU A 48 -4.42 1.17 -8.58
C GLU A 48 -4.72 2.24 -9.63
N VAL A 49 -4.10 2.12 -10.80
CA VAL A 49 -4.28 3.09 -11.90
C VAL A 49 -5.42 2.63 -12.79
N THR A 50 -6.41 3.51 -12.96
CA THR A 50 -7.55 3.32 -13.86
C THR A 50 -7.29 4.06 -15.16
N SER A 51 -7.25 3.34 -16.28
CA SER A 51 -7.13 3.92 -17.62
C SER A 51 -8.45 4.55 -18.11
N LYS A 52 -8.41 5.24 -19.26
CA LYS A 52 -9.62 5.80 -19.88
C LYS A 52 -10.56 4.72 -20.43
N GLU A 53 -10.01 3.55 -20.73
CA GLU A 53 -10.69 2.35 -21.18
C GLU A 53 -11.25 1.51 -20.00
N ASP A 54 -11.18 2.03 -18.77
CA ASP A 54 -11.60 1.36 -17.53
C ASP A 54 -10.82 0.07 -17.19
N VAL A 55 -9.61 -0.07 -17.73
CA VAL A 55 -8.66 -1.11 -17.30
C VAL A 55 -7.99 -0.66 -15.99
N HIS A 56 -8.02 -1.52 -14.98
CA HIS A 56 -7.45 -1.27 -13.65
C HIS A 56 -6.14 -2.04 -13.52
N SER A 57 -5.05 -1.33 -13.23
CA SER A 57 -3.70 -1.89 -13.15
C SER A 57 -3.08 -1.59 -11.79
N LEU A 58 -2.51 -2.63 -11.16
CA LEU A 58 -1.71 -2.44 -9.94
C LEU A 58 -0.29 -2.06 -10.34
N CYS A 59 0.14 -0.88 -9.89
CA CYS A 59 1.47 -0.36 -10.12
C CYS A 59 2.24 -0.36 -8.80
N PHE A 60 3.39 -1.01 -8.75
CA PHE A 60 4.24 -1.07 -7.56
C PHE A 60 5.55 -0.33 -7.75
N MET A 61 5.98 0.36 -6.70
CA MET A 61 7.19 1.18 -6.68
C MET A 61 8.21 0.55 -5.71
N PRO A 62 9.49 0.44 -6.11
CA PRO A 62 10.47 -0.28 -5.31
C PRO A 62 10.91 0.48 -4.06
N THR A 63 10.79 1.82 -4.05
CA THR A 63 11.24 2.68 -2.96
C THR A 63 10.33 3.91 -2.82
N ILE A 64 10.42 4.60 -1.68
CA ILE A 64 9.68 5.84 -1.42
C ILE A 64 10.10 6.93 -2.41
N GLU A 65 11.38 6.99 -2.80
CA GLU A 65 11.90 7.98 -3.77
C GLU A 65 11.37 7.74 -5.19
N LYS A 66 10.83 6.54 -5.46
CA LYS A 66 10.22 6.15 -6.74
C LYS A 66 8.70 6.15 -6.69
N LEU A 67 8.10 6.57 -5.58
CA LEU A 67 6.67 6.77 -5.40
C LEU A 67 6.18 8.01 -6.16
#